data_AF-A0A919BY57-F1
#
_entry.id   AF-A0A919BY57-F1
#
_cell.length_a   1.000
_cell.length_b   1.000
_cell.length_c   1.000
_cell.angle_alpha   90.00
_cell.angle_beta   90.00
_cell.angle_gamma   90.00
#
_symmetry.space_group_name_H-M   'P 1'
#
loop_
_entity.id
_entity.type
_entity.pdbx_description
1 polymer ?
#
loop_
_entity_poly.entity_id
_entity_poly.type
_entity_poly.pdbx_seq_one_letter_code
_entity_poly.pdbx_strand_id
1 'polypeptide(L)'
;MPRATASSTTTSAGAALSALTAAGVGAHFAPEERVILAYPAAIAQDAALQGEHIMIRWSYDPDHPHQDRVRFEATAWIPGGRPNFHPLGTAYTTPVPRDLASEAGQCARAVAEWLSSPRPTAGAVLVAALAEYGIRADSDDVGMSYAVAFDPETPSWNVRAGFHLSVGDRDPSVDHVPASHTGWTVCVHDDQGEPIGDPLYVAGNGGLVDCVGDSAAAAAVIADYLSAPVSRHCDCYSQERYRRYHDRECNRYRRP
;
A
#
# COMPACT_ATOMS: atom_id res chain seq x y z
N MET A 1 -14.64 -29.31 6.07
CA MET A 1 -13.74 -28.53 5.20
C MET A 1 -13.35 -29.41 4.02
N PRO A 2 -13.70 -29.04 2.78
CA PRO A 2 -13.28 -29.78 1.60
C PRO A 2 -11.76 -29.74 1.47
N ARG A 3 -11.14 -30.91 1.33
CA ARG A 3 -9.68 -31.09 1.24
C ARG A 3 -9.26 -30.68 -0.18
N ALA A 4 -8.48 -29.61 -0.33
CA ALA A 4 -7.86 -29.28 -1.61
C ALA A 4 -7.13 -30.53 -2.15
N THR A 5 -7.45 -30.94 -3.37
CA THR A 5 -6.88 -32.14 -3.98
C THR A 5 -5.41 -31.88 -4.34
N ALA A 6 -4.56 -32.92 -4.32
CA ALA A 6 -3.12 -32.79 -4.56
C ALA A 6 -2.78 -32.12 -5.93
N SER A 7 -3.68 -32.24 -6.91
CA SER A 7 -3.56 -31.60 -8.22
C SER A 7 -3.63 -30.07 -8.15
N SER A 8 -4.54 -29.48 -7.35
CA SER A 8 -4.68 -28.02 -7.26
C SER A 8 -3.53 -27.36 -6.50
N THR A 9 -2.92 -28.08 -5.55
CA THR A 9 -1.75 -27.59 -4.79
C THR A 9 -0.53 -27.43 -5.70
N THR A 10 -0.33 -28.37 -6.62
CA THR A 10 0.82 -28.37 -7.53
C THR A 10 0.69 -27.27 -8.59
N THR A 11 -0.53 -27.00 -9.06
CA THR A 11 -0.79 -25.95 -10.05
C THR A 11 -0.52 -24.54 -9.52
N SER A 12 -1.01 -24.19 -8.33
CA SER A 12 -0.75 -22.85 -7.75
C SER A 12 0.72 -22.62 -7.44
N ALA A 13 1.37 -23.62 -6.85
CA ALA A 13 2.80 -23.54 -6.54
C ALA A 13 3.63 -23.34 -7.82
N GLY A 14 3.32 -24.11 -8.88
CA GLY A 14 3.99 -23.99 -10.17
C GLY A 14 3.80 -22.62 -10.82
N ALA A 15 2.59 -22.06 -10.79
CA ALA A 15 2.30 -20.73 -11.33
C ALA A 15 3.08 -19.64 -10.59
N ALA A 16 3.07 -19.65 -9.25
CA ALA A 16 3.81 -18.70 -8.44
C ALA A 16 5.33 -18.83 -8.62
N LEU A 17 5.89 -20.05 -8.66
CA LEU A 17 7.32 -20.27 -8.94
C LEU A 17 7.73 -19.75 -10.32
N SER A 18 6.90 -19.99 -11.35
CA SER A 18 7.15 -19.48 -12.70
C SER A 18 7.14 -17.95 -12.72
N ALA A 19 6.18 -17.32 -12.03
CA ALA A 19 6.07 -15.87 -11.94
C ALA A 19 7.26 -15.25 -11.18
N LEU A 20 7.68 -15.84 -10.07
CA LEU A 20 8.85 -15.41 -9.29
C LEU A 20 10.14 -15.48 -10.12
N THR A 21 10.32 -16.59 -10.84
CA THR A 21 11.47 -16.76 -11.73
C THR A 21 11.48 -15.70 -12.82
N ALA A 22 10.33 -15.42 -13.43
CA ALA A 22 10.19 -14.37 -14.45
C ALA A 22 10.45 -12.96 -13.88
N ALA A 23 10.16 -12.73 -12.60
CA ALA A 23 10.48 -11.50 -11.88
C ALA A 23 11.93 -11.43 -11.37
N GLY A 24 12.77 -12.42 -11.69
CA GLY A 24 14.18 -12.46 -11.28
C GLY A 24 14.39 -12.79 -9.80
N VAL A 25 13.45 -13.50 -9.17
CA VAL A 25 13.50 -13.91 -7.76
C VAL A 25 13.90 -15.39 -7.65
N GLY A 26 14.85 -15.69 -6.76
CA GLY A 26 15.18 -17.07 -6.43
C GLY A 26 14.07 -17.67 -5.58
N ALA A 27 13.52 -18.83 -5.96
CA ALA A 27 12.43 -19.45 -5.21
C ALA A 27 12.41 -20.96 -5.32
N HIS A 28 11.89 -21.64 -4.29
CA HIS A 28 11.59 -23.07 -4.33
C HIS A 28 10.37 -23.42 -3.47
N PHE A 29 9.73 -24.55 -3.79
CA PHE A 29 8.61 -25.08 -3.02
C PHE A 29 9.12 -25.95 -1.87
N ALA A 30 8.70 -25.65 -0.64
CA ALA A 30 8.96 -26.45 0.56
C ALA A 30 7.75 -27.36 0.84
N PRO A 31 7.79 -28.65 0.48
CA PRO A 31 6.61 -29.52 0.46
C PRO A 31 6.05 -29.84 1.84
N GLU A 32 6.89 -29.89 2.87
CA GLU A 32 6.49 -30.20 4.26
C GLU A 32 5.57 -29.13 4.83
N GLU A 33 5.93 -27.86 4.62
CA GLU A 33 5.18 -26.69 5.10
C GLU A 33 4.13 -26.22 4.09
N ARG A 34 4.16 -26.75 2.86
CA ARG A 34 3.32 -26.32 1.72
C ARG A 34 3.41 -24.81 1.47
N VAL A 35 4.63 -24.28 1.50
CA VAL A 35 4.94 -22.87 1.22
C VAL A 35 5.94 -22.76 0.08
N ILE A 36 5.98 -21.60 -0.58
CA ILE A 36 7.10 -21.22 -1.43
C ILE A 36 8.02 -20.33 -0.61
N LEU A 37 9.31 -20.62 -0.64
CA LEU A 37 10.34 -19.75 -0.11
C LEU A 37 10.93 -18.94 -1.27
N ALA A 38 10.87 -17.62 -1.17
CA ALA A 38 11.46 -16.69 -2.12
C ALA A 38 12.58 -15.88 -1.44
N TYR A 39 13.65 -15.60 -2.17
CA TYR A 39 14.88 -14.98 -1.66
C TYR A 39 15.61 -14.27 -2.81
N PRO A 40 16.57 -13.37 -2.51
CA PRO A 40 17.34 -12.70 -3.56
C PRO A 40 18.01 -13.73 -4.48
N ALA A 41 17.93 -13.53 -5.80
CA ALA A 41 18.39 -14.52 -6.77
C ALA A 41 19.89 -14.87 -6.68
N ALA A 42 20.69 -14.00 -6.07
CA ALA A 42 22.11 -14.25 -5.80
C ALA A 42 22.35 -15.26 -4.65
N ILE A 43 21.34 -15.57 -3.84
CA ILE A 43 21.43 -16.48 -2.71
C ILE A 43 21.12 -17.91 -3.15
N ALA A 44 22.01 -18.85 -2.82
CA ALA A 44 21.80 -20.27 -3.06
C ALA A 44 20.64 -20.82 -2.22
N GLN A 45 19.94 -21.84 -2.74
CA GLN A 45 18.75 -22.41 -2.08
C GLN A 45 19.02 -22.91 -0.66
N ASP A 46 20.17 -23.52 -0.39
CA ASP A 46 20.59 -24.01 0.93
C ASP A 46 20.96 -22.89 1.92
N ALA A 47 21.16 -21.68 1.40
CA ALA A 47 21.40 -20.46 2.17
C ALA A 47 20.15 -19.57 2.31
N ALA A 48 19.02 -19.91 1.68
CA ALA A 48 17.81 -19.08 1.66
C ALA A 48 17.33 -18.66 3.06
N LEU A 49 17.40 -19.58 4.03
CA LEU A 49 16.96 -19.34 5.42
C LEU A 49 18.04 -18.69 6.31
N GLN A 50 19.19 -18.30 5.75
CA GLN A 50 20.28 -17.64 6.49
C GLN A 50 20.19 -16.12 6.46
N GLY A 51 19.30 -15.57 5.62
CA GLY A 51 19.04 -14.13 5.52
C GLY A 51 17.54 -13.83 5.41
N GLU A 52 17.24 -12.61 4.97
CA GLU A 52 15.87 -12.21 4.66
C GLU A 52 15.30 -13.09 3.53
N HIS A 53 14.12 -13.64 3.77
CA HIS A 53 13.38 -14.45 2.81
C HIS A 53 11.89 -14.18 2.96
N ILE A 54 11.13 -14.54 1.94
CA ILE A 54 9.68 -14.39 1.91
C ILE A 54 9.06 -15.79 1.89
N MET A 55 8.13 -16.01 2.81
CA MET A 55 7.27 -17.18 2.82
C MET A 55 5.97 -16.83 2.11
N ILE A 56 5.66 -17.55 1.03
CA ILE A 56 4.44 -17.37 0.25
C ILE A 56 3.52 -18.54 0.51
N ARG A 57 2.34 -18.24 1.06
CA ARG A 57 1.23 -19.15 1.25
C ARG A 57 0.16 -18.87 0.23
N TRP A 58 -0.66 -19.88 -0.06
CA TRP A 58 -1.84 -19.70 -0.87
C TRP A 58 -3.03 -20.44 -0.31
N SER A 59 -4.21 -19.90 -0.58
CA SER A 59 -5.48 -20.51 -0.27
C SER A 59 -6.45 -20.30 -1.43
N TYR A 60 -7.51 -21.11 -1.45
CA TYR A 60 -8.62 -20.95 -2.38
C TYR A 60 -9.80 -20.36 -1.64
N ASP A 61 -10.63 -19.60 -2.33
CA ASP A 61 -11.89 -19.15 -1.77
C ASP A 61 -12.74 -20.37 -1.38
N PRO A 62 -13.00 -20.60 -0.07
CA PRO A 62 -13.78 -21.74 0.38
C PRO A 62 -15.23 -21.68 -0.11
N ASP A 63 -15.74 -20.48 -0.40
CA ASP A 63 -17.11 -20.26 -0.88
C ASP A 63 -17.23 -20.47 -2.40
N HIS A 64 -16.10 -20.42 -3.11
CA HIS A 64 -16.04 -20.58 -4.57
C HIS A 64 -14.89 -21.51 -5.01
N PRO A 65 -14.86 -22.78 -4.56
CA PRO A 65 -13.72 -23.70 -4.75
C PRO A 65 -13.45 -24.08 -6.22
N HIS A 66 -14.32 -23.68 -7.15
CA HIS A 66 -14.24 -24.00 -8.58
C HIS A 66 -13.92 -22.78 -9.46
N GLN A 67 -13.71 -21.59 -8.88
CA GLN A 67 -13.53 -20.36 -9.67
C GLN A 67 -12.08 -20.03 -10.05
N ASP A 68 -11.11 -20.92 -9.85
CA ASP A 68 -9.67 -20.65 -10.11
C ASP A 68 -9.16 -19.36 -9.44
N ARG A 69 -9.84 -18.92 -8.38
CA ARG A 69 -9.52 -17.72 -7.60
C ARG A 69 -8.63 -18.12 -6.44
N VAL A 70 -7.37 -17.75 -6.55
CA VAL A 70 -6.35 -17.98 -5.53
C VAL A 70 -6.19 -16.73 -4.68
N ARG A 71 -5.82 -16.91 -3.42
CA ARG A 71 -5.30 -15.87 -2.54
C ARG A 71 -3.86 -16.22 -2.21
N PHE A 72 -2.94 -15.29 -2.40
CA PHE A 72 -1.56 -15.35 -1.92
C PHE A 72 -1.39 -14.45 -0.70
N GLU A 73 -0.54 -14.90 0.20
CA GLU A 73 -0.02 -14.13 1.33
C GLU A 73 1.49 -14.32 1.34
N ALA A 74 2.24 -13.23 1.22
CA ALA A 74 3.69 -13.21 1.14
C ALA A 74 4.22 -12.38 2.31
N THR A 75 4.83 -13.05 3.29
CA THR A 75 5.37 -12.42 4.49
C THR A 75 6.89 -12.56 4.49
N ALA A 76 7.59 -11.47 4.76
CA ALA A 76 9.04 -11.46 4.89
C ALA A 76 9.48 -11.83 6.31
N TRP A 77 10.58 -12.57 6.40
CA TRP A 77 11.13 -13.11 7.63
C TRP A 77 12.64 -12.96 7.66
N ILE A 78 13.19 -12.80 8.87
CA ILE A 78 14.63 -12.86 9.12
C ILE A 78 14.96 -13.91 10.20
N PRO A 79 16.17 -14.48 10.19
CA PRO A 79 16.61 -15.38 11.26
C PRO A 79 16.72 -14.66 12.60
N GLY A 80 16.06 -15.18 13.63
CA GLY A 80 16.11 -14.72 15.02
C GLY A 80 17.09 -15.50 15.91
N GLY A 81 17.96 -16.31 15.30
CA GLY A 81 18.73 -17.36 15.97
C GLY A 81 18.05 -18.71 15.80
N ARG A 82 18.77 -19.74 15.35
CA ARG A 82 18.18 -21.04 14.98
C ARG A 82 17.45 -21.67 16.18
N PRO A 83 16.20 -22.18 16.02
CA PRO A 83 15.38 -22.27 14.79
C PRO A 83 14.35 -21.13 14.62
N ASN A 84 14.49 -20.03 15.34
CA ASN A 84 13.51 -18.94 15.37
C ASN A 84 13.64 -18.02 14.16
N PHE A 85 12.49 -17.59 13.64
CA PHE A 85 12.36 -16.54 12.64
C PHE A 85 11.46 -15.43 13.17
N HIS A 86 11.73 -14.21 12.75
CA HIS A 86 10.90 -13.05 13.08
C HIS A 86 10.30 -12.45 11.81
N PRO A 87 8.99 -12.14 11.81
CA PRO A 87 8.38 -11.49 10.68
C PRO A 87 8.91 -10.04 10.60
N LEU A 88 9.27 -9.61 9.40
CA LEU A 88 9.60 -8.22 9.11
C LEU A 88 8.38 -7.43 8.65
N GLY A 89 7.48 -8.07 7.91
CA GLY A 89 6.28 -7.45 7.37
C GLY A 89 5.68 -8.25 6.24
N THR A 90 4.59 -7.73 5.68
CA THR A 90 3.85 -8.36 4.59
C THR A 90 4.23 -7.70 3.28
N ALA A 91 4.86 -8.47 2.38
CA ALA A 91 5.18 -7.98 1.04
C ALA A 91 3.93 -7.90 0.17
N TYR A 92 3.00 -8.84 0.33
CA TYR A 92 1.79 -8.91 -0.48
C TYR A 92 0.70 -9.73 0.20
N THR A 93 -0.54 -9.27 0.12
CA THR A 93 -1.74 -10.04 0.42
C THR A 93 -2.76 -9.79 -0.67
N THR A 94 -3.35 -10.85 -1.24
CA THR A 94 -4.41 -10.70 -2.25
C THR A 94 -5.58 -9.89 -1.68
N PRO A 95 -5.81 -8.66 -2.17
CA PRO A 95 -6.87 -7.83 -1.62
C PRO A 95 -8.23 -8.27 -2.17
N VAL A 96 -8.29 -8.56 -3.48
CA VAL A 96 -9.45 -9.14 -4.16
C VAL A 96 -8.98 -10.34 -4.99
N PRO A 97 -9.57 -11.54 -4.82
CA PRO A 97 -9.16 -12.71 -5.58
C PRO A 97 -9.31 -12.52 -7.09
N ARG A 98 -8.23 -12.80 -7.83
CA ARG A 98 -8.15 -12.80 -9.31
C ARG A 98 -7.85 -14.20 -9.84
N ASP A 99 -7.80 -14.33 -11.16
CA ASP A 99 -7.32 -15.58 -11.78
C ASP A 99 -5.88 -15.88 -11.33
N LEU A 100 -5.56 -17.17 -11.24
CA LEU A 100 -4.27 -17.65 -10.74
C LEU A 100 -3.05 -17.00 -11.42
N ALA A 101 -3.07 -16.83 -12.74
CA ALA A 101 -1.90 -16.32 -13.47
C ALA A 101 -1.65 -14.84 -13.16
N SER A 102 -2.71 -14.02 -13.21
CA SER A 102 -2.62 -12.59 -12.85
C SER A 102 -2.21 -12.41 -11.39
N GLU A 103 -2.78 -13.21 -10.50
CA GLU A 103 -2.55 -13.12 -9.06
C GLU A 103 -1.13 -13.57 -8.67
N ALA A 104 -0.62 -14.62 -9.31
CA ALA A 104 0.76 -15.07 -9.17
C ALA A 104 1.74 -14.02 -9.71
N GLY A 105 1.45 -13.41 -10.86
CA GLY A 105 2.25 -12.34 -11.45
C GLY A 105 2.34 -11.11 -10.55
N GLN A 106 1.23 -10.72 -9.92
CA GLN A 106 1.23 -9.61 -8.96
C GLN A 106 2.03 -9.94 -7.70
N CYS A 107 1.77 -11.10 -7.09
CA CYS A 107 2.50 -11.54 -5.91
C CYS A 107 4.01 -11.56 -6.20
N ALA A 108 4.43 -12.10 -7.35
CA ALA A 108 5.83 -12.14 -7.73
C ALA A 108 6.45 -10.74 -7.89
N ARG A 109 5.72 -9.76 -8.44
CA ARG A 109 6.17 -8.37 -8.56
C ARG A 109 6.39 -7.73 -7.19
N ALA A 110 5.44 -7.87 -6.27
CA ALA A 110 5.54 -7.33 -4.92
C ALA A 110 6.69 -7.97 -4.13
N VAL A 111 6.89 -9.29 -4.29
CA VAL A 111 8.04 -10.01 -3.70
C VAL A 111 9.36 -9.52 -4.28
N ALA A 112 9.43 -9.27 -5.59
CA ALA A 112 10.64 -8.74 -6.24
C ALA A 112 10.97 -7.32 -5.77
N GLU A 113 9.98 -6.44 -5.67
CA GLU A 113 10.14 -5.09 -5.11
C GLU A 113 10.61 -5.15 -3.66
N TRP A 114 10.03 -6.02 -2.84
CA TRP A 114 10.41 -6.18 -1.43
C TRP A 114 11.88 -6.58 -1.26
N LEU A 115 12.35 -7.51 -2.09
CA LEU A 115 13.71 -8.04 -2.07
C LEU A 115 14.74 -7.15 -2.79
N SER A 116 14.31 -6.05 -3.41
CA SER A 116 15.21 -5.10 -4.06
C SER A 116 15.94 -4.22 -3.03
N SER A 117 17.10 -3.68 -3.42
CA SER A 117 17.90 -2.79 -2.58
C SER A 117 18.38 -1.58 -3.40
N PRO A 118 17.98 -0.34 -3.02
CA PRO A 118 17.06 -0.02 -1.93
C PRO A 118 15.63 -0.50 -2.22
N ARG A 119 14.89 -0.88 -1.16
CA ARG A 119 13.47 -1.26 -1.26
C ARG A 119 12.62 -0.03 -1.60
N PRO A 120 11.87 0.00 -2.71
CA PRO A 120 10.92 1.07 -2.99
C PRO A 120 9.71 0.97 -2.06
N THR A 121 9.13 2.13 -1.72
CA THR A 121 7.86 2.20 -0.98
C THR A 121 6.83 3.00 -1.78
N ALA A 122 5.54 2.68 -1.60
CA ALA A 122 4.45 3.47 -2.17
C ALA A 122 4.54 4.94 -1.71
N GLY A 123 4.89 5.16 -0.44
CA GLY A 123 5.12 6.49 0.11
C GLY A 123 6.23 7.27 -0.60
N ALA A 124 7.35 6.62 -0.97
CA ALA A 124 8.40 7.27 -1.74
C ALA A 124 7.95 7.67 -3.14
N VAL A 125 7.07 6.88 -3.78
CA VAL A 125 6.46 7.23 -5.08
C VAL A 125 5.56 8.46 -4.92
N LEU A 126 4.74 8.53 -3.87
CA LEU A 126 3.91 9.69 -3.56
C LEU A 126 4.75 10.95 -3.28
N VAL A 127 5.79 10.84 -2.45
CA VAL A 127 6.68 11.96 -2.13
C VAL A 127 7.37 12.49 -3.40
N ALA A 128 7.80 11.61 -4.30
CA ALA A 128 8.35 12.01 -5.59
C ALA A 128 7.32 12.78 -6.44
N ALA A 129 6.07 12.31 -6.51
CA ALA A 129 5.00 12.99 -7.22
C ALA A 129 4.65 14.36 -6.63
N LEU A 130 4.64 14.48 -5.29
CA LEU A 130 4.42 15.76 -4.60
C LEU A 130 5.56 16.75 -4.87
N ALA A 131 6.80 16.27 -4.92
CA ALA A 131 7.97 17.09 -5.19
C ALA A 131 7.93 17.74 -6.59
N GLU A 132 7.26 17.14 -7.58
CA GLU A 132 7.05 17.74 -8.90
C GLU A 132 6.24 19.05 -8.83
N TYR A 133 5.40 19.21 -7.79
CA TYR A 133 4.64 20.43 -7.51
C TYR A 133 5.32 21.34 -6.47
N GLY A 134 6.54 21.01 -6.03
CA GLY A 134 7.24 21.73 -4.95
C GLY A 134 6.61 21.53 -3.57
N ILE A 135 5.83 20.46 -3.38
CA ILE A 135 5.13 20.18 -2.12
C ILE A 135 5.98 19.26 -1.26
N ARG A 136 6.22 19.66 -0.01
CA ARG A 136 6.87 18.82 1.00
C ARG A 136 5.83 18.02 1.77
N ALA A 137 6.09 16.72 1.90
CA ALA A 137 5.37 15.82 2.78
C ALA A 137 6.25 15.45 3.98
N ASP A 138 5.65 15.40 5.16
CA ASP A 138 6.28 15.11 6.43
C ASP A 138 5.64 13.83 7.02
N SER A 139 6.41 12.76 7.22
CA SER A 139 5.92 11.55 7.88
C SER A 139 6.08 11.65 9.40
N ASP A 140 5.23 10.95 10.14
CA ASP A 140 5.61 10.52 11.48
C ASP A 140 6.49 9.26 11.40
N ASP A 141 7.24 8.95 12.45
CA ASP A 141 8.06 7.74 12.52
C ASP A 141 7.23 6.44 12.53
N VAL A 142 5.89 6.53 12.40
CA VAL A 142 4.95 5.40 12.46
C VAL A 142 4.64 4.85 11.06
N GLY A 143 4.97 5.58 9.98
CA GLY A 143 4.89 5.05 8.61
C GLY A 143 3.47 4.80 8.10
N MET A 144 2.48 5.50 8.68
CA MET A 144 1.05 5.29 8.38
C MET A 144 0.48 6.32 7.40
N SER A 145 1.01 7.55 7.44
CA SER A 145 0.57 8.64 6.56
C SER A 145 1.62 9.74 6.49
N TYR A 146 1.53 10.54 5.43
CA TYR A 146 2.21 11.83 5.34
C TYR A 146 1.28 12.96 5.74
N ALA A 147 1.86 14.02 6.27
CA ALA A 147 1.21 15.31 6.47
C ALA A 147 1.81 16.35 5.51
N VAL A 148 0.96 17.23 4.98
CA VAL A 148 1.36 18.35 4.12
C VAL A 148 0.83 19.63 4.75
N ALA A 149 1.74 20.55 5.07
CA ALA A 149 1.37 21.86 5.60
C ALA A 149 0.77 22.75 4.51
N PHE A 150 -0.13 23.65 4.90
CA PHE A 150 -0.64 24.69 4.01
C PHE A 150 0.37 25.81 3.79
N ASP A 151 1.11 26.16 4.83
CA ASP A 151 2.25 27.05 4.74
C ASP A 151 3.53 26.21 4.54
N PRO A 152 4.21 26.31 3.37
CA PRO A 152 5.41 25.53 3.09
C PRO A 152 6.59 25.84 4.03
N GLU A 153 6.56 26.99 4.70
CA GLU A 153 7.58 27.38 5.69
C GLU A 153 7.34 26.76 7.07
N THR A 154 6.21 26.05 7.27
CA THR A 154 5.92 25.36 8.54
C THR A 154 7.03 24.35 8.85
N PRO A 155 7.67 24.41 10.03
CA PRO A 155 8.65 23.40 10.42
C PRO A 155 8.02 22.01 10.51
N SER A 156 8.74 20.96 10.07
CA SER A 156 8.24 19.57 10.04
C SER A 156 7.61 19.11 11.35
N TRP A 157 8.21 19.47 12.50
CA TRP A 157 7.72 19.10 13.83
C TRP A 157 6.37 19.73 14.21
N ASN A 158 5.93 20.76 13.47
CA ASN A 158 4.71 21.52 13.77
C ASN A 158 3.59 21.29 12.74
N VAL A 159 3.84 20.54 11.66
CA VAL A 159 2.86 20.37 10.56
C VAL A 159 1.54 19.82 11.07
N ARG A 160 1.58 18.75 11.87
CA ARG A 160 0.37 18.10 12.42
C ARG A 160 -0.29 18.86 13.57
N ALA A 161 0.37 19.87 14.12
CA ALA A 161 -0.18 20.74 15.18
C ALA A 161 -0.92 21.96 14.62
N GLY A 162 -0.95 22.12 13.30
CA GLY A 162 -1.69 23.15 12.60
C GLY A 162 -2.62 22.55 11.56
N PHE A 163 -3.25 23.44 10.79
CA PHE A 163 -4.06 23.07 9.63
C PHE A 163 -3.19 22.35 8.59
N HIS A 164 -3.54 21.11 8.24
CA HIS A 164 -2.73 20.27 7.35
C HIS A 164 -3.59 19.30 6.53
N LEU A 165 -3.00 18.78 5.46
CA LEU A 165 -3.55 17.64 4.74
C LEU A 165 -2.88 16.37 5.25
N SER A 166 -3.64 15.29 5.40
CA SER A 166 -3.09 13.95 5.61
C SER A 166 -3.26 13.11 4.34
N VAL A 167 -2.25 12.30 4.02
CA VAL A 167 -2.28 11.36 2.90
C VAL A 167 -1.84 9.99 3.40
N GLY A 168 -2.73 9.01 3.31
CA GLY A 168 -2.45 7.62 3.69
C GLY A 168 -2.96 6.66 2.62
N ASP A 169 -2.35 5.48 2.52
CA ASP A 169 -2.90 4.42 1.68
C ASP A 169 -4.11 3.78 2.39
N ARG A 170 -4.94 3.06 1.64
CA ARG A 170 -6.02 2.26 2.21
C ARG A 170 -5.53 0.99 2.87
N ASP A 171 -4.35 0.50 2.50
CA ASP A 171 -3.49 -0.33 3.33
C ASP A 171 -2.91 0.59 4.42
N PRO A 172 -3.03 0.26 5.72
CA PRO A 172 -2.68 1.16 6.81
C PRO A 172 -1.27 1.79 6.76
N SER A 173 -0.33 1.28 5.96
CA SER A 173 1.03 1.80 5.91
C SER A 173 1.36 2.45 4.55
N VAL A 174 2.23 3.46 4.54
CA VAL A 174 2.85 4.01 3.32
C VAL A 174 4.18 3.32 2.96
N ASP A 175 4.69 2.47 3.84
CA ASP A 175 5.99 1.80 3.71
C ASP A 175 5.92 0.44 3.01
N HIS A 176 4.76 0.06 2.49
CA HIS A 176 4.60 -1.14 1.67
C HIS A 176 5.15 -0.91 0.25
N VAL A 177 5.41 -2.00 -0.46
CA VAL A 177 5.94 -1.96 -1.84
C VAL A 177 4.90 -1.44 -2.83
N PRO A 178 5.26 -0.65 -3.86
CA PRO A 178 4.31 -0.08 -4.82
C PRO A 178 3.34 -1.09 -5.47
N ALA A 179 3.76 -2.33 -5.70
CA ALA A 179 2.91 -3.38 -6.25
C ALA A 179 1.80 -3.85 -5.29
N SER A 180 1.83 -3.46 -4.02
CA SER A 180 0.79 -3.76 -3.02
C SER A 180 -0.14 -2.56 -2.76
N HIS A 181 0.03 -1.46 -3.51
CA HIS A 181 -0.73 -0.22 -3.37
C HIS A 181 -2.22 -0.41 -3.58
N THR A 182 -3.05 0.07 -2.64
CA THR A 182 -4.52 -0.10 -2.68
C THR A 182 -5.30 1.19 -2.83
N GLY A 183 -4.63 2.35 -2.80
CA GLY A 183 -5.17 3.64 -3.18
C GLY A 183 -4.93 4.70 -2.10
N TRP A 184 -4.58 5.91 -2.53
CA TRP A 184 -4.44 7.05 -1.63
C TRP A 184 -5.79 7.59 -1.14
N THR A 185 -5.80 8.04 0.10
CA THR A 185 -6.86 8.88 0.69
C THR A 185 -6.24 10.17 1.17
N VAL A 186 -6.79 11.31 0.74
CA VAL A 186 -6.35 12.65 1.15
C VAL A 186 -7.44 13.32 1.98
N CYS A 187 -7.13 13.69 3.22
CA CYS A 187 -8.06 14.36 4.14
C CYS A 187 -7.52 15.73 4.57
N VAL A 188 -8.42 16.67 4.86
CA VAL A 188 -8.07 17.95 5.50
C VAL A 188 -8.22 17.79 7.00
N HIS A 189 -7.30 18.36 7.78
CA HIS A 189 -7.35 18.37 9.23
C HIS A 189 -7.25 19.80 9.78
N ASP A 190 -7.98 20.07 10.86
CA ASP A 190 -7.89 21.33 11.60
C ASP A 190 -6.64 21.41 12.48
N ASP A 191 -6.49 22.50 13.23
CA ASP A 191 -5.35 22.72 14.14
C ASP A 191 -5.37 21.83 15.40
N GLN A 192 -6.44 21.05 15.62
CA GLN A 192 -6.52 20.00 16.64
C GLN A 192 -6.25 18.61 16.06
N GLY A 193 -5.99 18.51 14.75
CA GLY A 193 -5.81 17.25 14.04
C GLY A 193 -7.11 16.52 13.72
N GLU A 194 -8.26 17.16 13.88
CA GLU A 194 -9.56 16.56 13.58
C GLU A 194 -9.87 16.66 12.09
N PRO A 195 -10.40 15.60 11.46
CA PRO A 195 -10.71 15.61 10.04
C PRO A 195 -11.85 16.57 9.73
N ILE A 196 -11.69 17.35 8.68
CA ILE A 196 -12.65 18.32 8.19
C ILE A 196 -13.38 17.76 6.96
N GLY A 197 -14.68 17.50 7.10
CA GLY A 197 -15.55 17.11 6.00
C GLY A 197 -15.22 15.73 5.40
N ASP A 198 -15.58 15.56 4.12
CA ASP A 198 -15.27 14.36 3.34
C ASP A 198 -13.83 14.44 2.79
N PRO A 199 -13.17 13.30 2.48
CA PRO A 199 -11.85 13.30 1.87
C PRO A 199 -11.81 14.08 0.53
N LEU A 200 -10.72 14.80 0.29
CA LEU A 200 -10.47 15.52 -0.96
C LEU A 200 -10.23 14.57 -2.14
N TYR A 201 -9.61 13.43 -1.85
CA TYR A 201 -9.27 12.42 -2.83
C TYR A 201 -9.42 11.04 -2.20
N VAL A 202 -10.03 10.12 -2.95
CA VAL A 202 -10.10 8.70 -2.60
C VAL A 202 -9.91 7.91 -3.87
N ALA A 203 -8.87 7.09 -3.90
CA ALA A 203 -8.67 6.07 -4.91
C ALA A 203 -8.83 4.67 -4.32
N GLY A 204 -9.07 3.71 -5.22
CA GLY A 204 -9.25 2.32 -4.85
C GLY A 204 -10.60 2.01 -4.22
N ASN A 205 -11.01 0.75 -4.38
CA ASN A 205 -12.22 0.18 -3.79
C ASN A 205 -11.89 -1.04 -2.91
N GLY A 206 -10.65 -1.08 -2.40
CA GLY A 206 -10.10 -2.25 -1.72
C GLY A 206 -9.43 -3.26 -2.66
N GLY A 207 -9.27 -2.94 -3.95
CA GLY A 207 -8.38 -3.65 -4.86
C GLY A 207 -7.06 -2.90 -5.09
N LEU A 208 -6.15 -3.49 -5.86
CA LEU A 208 -4.88 -2.85 -6.23
C LEU A 208 -5.10 -1.71 -7.22
N VAL A 209 -4.29 -0.67 -7.09
CA VAL A 209 -4.27 0.49 -7.98
C VAL A 209 -2.84 0.72 -8.49
N ASP A 210 -2.70 1.29 -9.68
CA ASP A 210 -1.39 1.72 -10.18
C ASP A 210 -0.82 2.84 -9.28
N CYS A 211 0.17 2.49 -8.45
CA CYS A 211 0.77 3.39 -7.48
C CYS A 211 1.31 4.68 -8.11
N VAL A 212 1.90 4.61 -9.31
CA VAL A 212 2.47 5.79 -9.97
C VAL A 212 1.37 6.73 -10.45
N GLY A 213 0.39 6.19 -11.19
CA GLY A 213 -0.75 6.97 -11.66
C GLY A 213 -1.58 7.56 -10.51
N ASP A 214 -1.79 6.78 -9.45
CA ASP A 214 -2.54 7.23 -8.27
C ASP A 214 -1.79 8.29 -7.47
N SER A 215 -0.47 8.13 -7.28
CA SER A 215 0.39 9.14 -6.64
C SER A 215 0.38 10.46 -7.40
N ALA A 216 0.46 10.42 -8.73
CA ALA A 216 0.38 11.61 -9.57
C ALA A 216 -0.98 12.31 -9.47
N ALA A 217 -2.08 11.53 -9.44
CA ALA A 217 -3.43 12.07 -9.29
C ALA A 217 -3.64 12.71 -7.90
N ALA A 218 -3.20 12.04 -6.83
CA ALA A 218 -3.25 12.57 -5.47
C ALA A 218 -2.44 13.88 -5.34
N ALA A 219 -1.21 13.90 -5.88
CA ALA A 219 -0.36 15.09 -5.87
C ALA A 219 -0.99 16.26 -6.63
N ALA A 220 -1.62 16.02 -7.78
CA ALA A 220 -2.33 17.04 -8.53
C ALA A 220 -3.52 17.64 -7.75
N VAL A 221 -4.30 16.81 -7.05
CA VAL A 221 -5.42 17.28 -6.21
C VAL A 221 -4.92 18.11 -5.03
N ILE A 222 -3.83 17.69 -4.39
CA ILE A 222 -3.20 18.45 -3.30
C ILE A 222 -2.70 19.80 -3.81
N ALA A 223 -2.02 19.84 -4.96
CA ALA A 223 -1.53 21.07 -5.56
C ALA A 223 -2.65 22.05 -5.93
N ASP A 224 -3.74 21.57 -6.54
CA ASP A 224 -4.92 22.40 -6.83
C ASP A 224 -5.54 22.94 -5.54
N TYR A 225 -5.66 22.09 -4.51
CA TYR A 225 -6.21 22.50 -3.22
C TYR A 225 -5.35 23.57 -2.53
N LEU A 226 -4.03 23.42 -2.51
CA LEU A 226 -3.12 24.39 -1.87
C LEU A 226 -3.04 25.72 -2.63
N SER A 227 -3.22 25.72 -3.96
CA SER A 227 -3.16 26.93 -4.80
C SER A 227 -4.50 27.64 -4.98
N ALA A 228 -5.61 27.00 -4.57
CA ALA A 228 -6.94 27.59 -4.64
C ALA A 228 -7.05 28.85 -3.76
N PRO A 229 -7.75 29.92 -4.22
CA PRO A 229 -7.99 31.10 -3.39
C PRO A 229 -8.77 30.74 -2.12
N VAL A 230 -8.42 31.36 -0.98
CA VAL A 230 -8.99 31.13 0.37
C VAL A 230 -10.53 31.09 0.39
N SER A 231 -11.20 31.84 -0.50
CA SER A 231 -12.67 31.80 -0.64
C SER A 231 -13.24 30.44 -1.08
N ARG A 232 -12.41 29.53 -1.61
CA ARG A 232 -12.77 28.13 -1.94
C ARG A 232 -12.53 27.16 -0.78
N HIS A 233 -11.73 27.56 0.22
CA HIS A 233 -11.49 26.78 1.44
C HIS A 233 -12.59 26.97 2.49
N CYS A 234 -13.74 27.54 2.08
CA CYS A 234 -14.92 27.87 2.87
C CYS A 234 -14.64 28.44 4.28
N ASP A 235 -14.88 29.74 4.44
CA ASP A 235 -14.94 30.43 5.75
C ASP A 235 -15.87 29.77 6.78
N CYS A 236 -16.73 28.83 6.36
CA CYS A 236 -17.56 28.00 7.24
C CYS A 236 -16.73 27.02 8.10
N TYR A 237 -15.58 26.54 7.62
CA TYR A 237 -14.76 25.57 8.33
C TYR A 237 -14.05 26.15 9.56
N SER A 238 -13.82 27.46 9.59
CA SER A 238 -13.24 28.15 10.75
C SER A 238 -14.27 28.68 11.76
N GLN A 239 -15.58 28.63 11.44
CA GLN A 239 -16.62 29.31 12.23
C GLN A 239 -17.69 28.42 12.90
N GLU A 240 -17.85 27.15 12.54
CA GLU A 240 -18.92 26.31 13.12
C GLU A 240 -18.42 25.06 13.84
N ARG A 241 -18.77 24.95 15.14
CA ARG A 241 -18.48 23.82 16.03
C ARG A 241 -19.10 22.50 15.53
N TYR A 242 -18.47 21.39 15.91
CA TYR A 242 -18.89 19.98 15.74
C TYR A 242 -20.41 19.73 15.61
N ARG A 243 -20.79 18.88 14.63
CA ARG A 243 -22.10 18.22 14.40
C ARG A 243 -23.22 18.97 13.67
N ARG A 244 -22.95 20.07 12.95
CA ARG A 244 -23.91 20.53 11.94
C ARG A 244 -23.66 19.80 10.62
N TYR A 245 -24.70 19.15 10.10
CA TYR A 245 -24.70 18.68 8.72
C TYR A 245 -24.42 19.87 7.81
N HIS A 246 -23.33 19.82 7.04
CA HIS A 246 -23.05 20.84 6.03
C HIS A 246 -24.24 20.89 5.07
N ASP A 247 -24.72 22.09 4.77
CA ASP A 247 -25.71 22.20 3.71
C ASP A 247 -25.07 21.79 2.37
N ARG A 248 -25.90 21.35 1.43
CA ARG A 248 -25.44 21.00 0.08
C ARG A 248 -24.92 22.22 -0.70
N GLU A 249 -25.09 23.45 -0.21
CA GLU A 249 -24.62 24.69 -0.84
C GLU A 249 -23.19 25.08 -0.43
N CYS A 250 -22.60 24.51 0.63
CA CYS A 250 -21.18 24.67 0.93
C CYS A 250 -20.32 23.91 -0.11
N ASN A 251 -20.87 22.86 -0.71
CA ASN A 251 -20.34 22.17 -1.89
C ASN A 251 -20.58 22.91 -3.22
N ARG A 252 -21.16 24.13 -3.21
CA ARG A 252 -21.54 24.88 -4.43
C ARG A 252 -20.37 25.46 -5.22
N TYR A 253 -19.14 25.38 -4.68
CA TYR A 253 -17.91 25.68 -5.44
C TYR A 253 -17.29 24.48 -6.15
N ARG A 254 -17.96 23.32 -6.10
CA ARG A 254 -17.90 22.32 -7.18
C ARG A 254 -18.57 22.91 -8.43
N ARG A 255 -18.00 23.98 -8.99
CA ARG A 255 -18.43 24.53 -10.29
C ARG A 255 -17.70 23.76 -11.40
N PRO A 256 -18.32 23.65 -12.59
CA PRO A 256 -17.98 22.63 -13.59
C PRO A 256 -16.52 22.64 -14.01
#